data_AF-A0A841ADV7-F1
#
_entry.id   AF-A0A841ADV7-F1
#
_cell.length_a   1.000
_cell.length_b   1.000
_cell.length_c   1.000
_cell.angle_alpha   90.00
_cell.angle_beta   90.00
_cell.angle_gamma   90.00
#
_symmetry.space_group_name_H-M   'P 1'
#
loop_
_entity.id
_entity.type
_entity.pdbx_description
1 polymer ?
#
loop_
_entity_poly.entity_id
_entity_poly.type
_entity_poly.pdbx_seq_one_letter_code
_entity_poly.pdbx_strand_id
1 'polypeptide(L)'
;MARSYATVGQMLTYAVERSAAVPLLESGAEASVRAEGILRHMLEFVLMAPRSRSAFLRTVARTDRTTGSIVAAPRLRRTSPDLVAEILPTSAAADDGARLGITVSTEGDLSLPHLEKMRRALGDSPHHLLVAICRRSDIPEGPVTPPEGVVVTSWGRLGGRMVKADPGHAELWETIGEIGENSGRPIVQFPVDPKRLLTKGKVAREFRAHLDVLHRASRTLLGTSPHFSTRRGQTDAHLQAGVGLHRTGLEFGEVEHGTPVHFLRTGQEPRPVGIGMPGTDEEQQAAQERLDALARRTAWRTDEGALPAPGELIGAAASPEMEGARLLLWAVLNPMLLRDRGFDLAPARRQPALTATTMGLRLLSRAEDDEAAYRIWVGGEREWQHLIPKVTREATEARAEETYAVAPRKNQSTADFVWEVHRALRSLTIV
;
A
#
# COMPACT_ATOMS: atom_id res chain seq x y z
N MET A 1 -33.02 -4.09 -30.41
CA MET A 1 -31.79 -3.88 -29.62
C MET A 1 -32.17 -3.89 -28.14
N ALA A 2 -31.80 -4.91 -27.37
CA ALA A 2 -32.02 -4.89 -25.92
C ALA A 2 -31.01 -3.92 -25.28
N ARG A 3 -31.49 -2.79 -24.76
CA ARG A 3 -30.68 -1.89 -23.93
C ARG A 3 -30.29 -2.66 -22.67
N SER A 4 -29.00 -2.81 -22.41
CA SER A 4 -28.55 -3.21 -21.08
C SER A 4 -28.88 -2.05 -20.14
N TYR A 5 -29.70 -2.32 -19.13
CA TYR A 5 -30.07 -1.33 -18.10
C TYR A 5 -29.04 -1.26 -16.97
N ALA A 6 -27.93 -2.00 -17.06
CA ALA A 6 -26.92 -2.07 -16.04
C ALA A 6 -26.14 -0.76 -15.97
N THR A 7 -26.29 -0.04 -14.85
CA THR A 7 -25.56 1.21 -14.59
C THR A 7 -24.42 0.98 -13.59
N VAL A 8 -23.45 1.89 -13.58
CA VAL A 8 -22.36 1.90 -12.59
C VAL A 8 -22.92 1.91 -11.16
N GLY A 9 -23.99 2.68 -10.92
CA GLY A 9 -24.67 2.75 -9.62
C GLY A 9 -25.20 1.39 -9.17
N GLN A 10 -25.90 0.66 -10.04
CA GLN A 10 -26.43 -0.68 -9.71
C GLN A 10 -25.31 -1.69 -9.44
N MET A 11 -24.23 -1.65 -10.21
CA MET A 11 -23.07 -2.51 -10.01
C MET A 11 -22.41 -2.25 -8.64
N LEU A 12 -22.23 -0.99 -8.27
CA LEU A 12 -21.65 -0.62 -6.97
C LEU A 12 -22.56 -1.00 -5.81
N THR A 13 -23.87 -0.74 -5.91
CA THR A 13 -24.84 -1.14 -4.88
C THR A 13 -24.82 -2.67 -4.69
N TYR A 14 -24.89 -3.43 -5.78
CA TYR A 14 -24.79 -4.89 -5.74
C TYR A 14 -23.50 -5.35 -5.05
N ALA A 15 -22.37 -4.74 -5.39
CA ALA A 15 -21.08 -5.12 -4.84
C ALA A 15 -20.94 -4.81 -3.34
N VAL A 16 -21.45 -3.66 -2.89
CA VAL A 16 -21.44 -3.26 -1.48
C VAL A 16 -22.35 -4.17 -0.65
N GLU A 17 -23.59 -4.41 -1.10
CA GLU A 17 -24.52 -5.29 -0.39
C GLU A 17 -24.00 -6.73 -0.26
N ARG A 18 -23.43 -7.28 -1.34
CA ARG A 18 -22.87 -8.63 -1.33
C ARG A 18 -21.61 -8.74 -0.47
N SER A 19 -20.72 -7.75 -0.53
CA SER A 19 -19.50 -7.76 0.28
C SER A 19 -19.78 -7.61 1.77
N ALA A 20 -20.84 -6.90 2.17
CA ALA A 20 -21.27 -6.81 3.57
C ALA A 20 -21.89 -8.11 4.12
N ALA A 21 -22.48 -8.94 3.26
CA ALA A 21 -23.17 -10.17 3.64
C ALA A 21 -22.25 -11.40 3.77
N VAL A 22 -20.99 -11.32 3.35
CA VAL A 22 -20.03 -12.43 3.40
C VAL A 22 -19.12 -12.28 4.63
N PRO A 23 -19.09 -13.25 5.57
CA PRO A 23 -18.10 -13.25 6.64
C PRO A 23 -16.72 -13.43 6.01
N LEU A 24 -15.93 -12.35 5.97
CA LEU A 24 -14.51 -12.43 5.64
C LEU A 24 -13.82 -13.25 6.74
N LEU A 25 -13.00 -14.22 6.35
CA LEU A 25 -12.16 -14.98 7.27
C LEU A 25 -11.32 -14.00 8.11
N GLU A 26 -11.64 -13.94 9.40
CA GLU A 26 -10.86 -13.40 10.51
C GLU A 26 -10.56 -11.89 10.48
N SER A 27 -11.30 -11.20 11.35
CA SER A 27 -10.88 -10.08 12.22
C SER A 27 -9.41 -9.64 12.08
N GLY A 28 -9.20 -8.46 11.49
CA GLY A 28 -7.94 -7.71 11.59
C GLY A 28 -7.37 -7.13 10.29
N ALA A 29 -7.98 -7.35 9.13
CA ALA A 29 -7.47 -6.81 7.87
C ALA A 29 -8.19 -5.51 7.46
N GLU A 30 -7.40 -4.44 7.43
CA GLU A 30 -7.69 -3.05 7.10
C GLU A 30 -8.26 -2.90 5.66
N ALA A 31 -8.61 -1.67 5.26
CA ALA A 31 -9.44 -1.29 4.10
C ALA A 31 -9.20 -2.03 2.75
N SER A 32 -8.08 -2.71 2.56
CA SER A 32 -7.72 -3.47 1.38
C SER A 32 -8.58 -4.71 1.11
N VAL A 33 -8.93 -5.48 2.16
CA VAL A 33 -9.81 -6.66 2.03
C VAL A 33 -11.22 -6.24 1.62
N ARG A 34 -11.64 -5.02 1.97
CA ARG A 34 -12.91 -4.44 1.54
C ARG A 34 -12.92 -4.09 0.05
N ALA A 35 -11.82 -3.54 -0.48
CA ALA A 35 -11.71 -3.19 -1.89
C ALA A 35 -11.71 -4.42 -2.81
N GLU A 36 -10.97 -5.48 -2.46
CA GLU A 36 -11.00 -6.75 -3.19
C GLU A 36 -12.40 -7.38 -3.18
N GLY A 37 -13.09 -7.35 -2.03
CA GLY A 37 -14.47 -7.83 -1.89
C GLY A 37 -15.45 -7.08 -2.79
N ILE A 38 -15.34 -5.75 -2.86
CA ILE A 38 -16.17 -4.92 -3.75
C ILE A 38 -15.85 -5.24 -5.21
N LEU A 39 -14.58 -5.22 -5.62
CA LEU A 39 -14.16 -5.47 -7.00
C LEU A 39 -14.58 -6.86 -7.51
N ARG A 40 -14.49 -7.86 -6.63
CA ARG A 40 -14.97 -9.21 -6.90
C ARG A 40 -16.46 -9.24 -7.28
N HIS A 41 -17.31 -8.57 -6.51
CA HIS A 41 -18.75 -8.56 -6.79
C HIS A 41 -19.13 -7.60 -7.92
N MET A 42 -18.34 -6.56 -8.18
CA MET A 42 -18.46 -5.76 -9.41
C MET A 42 -18.19 -6.62 -10.65
N LEU A 43 -17.12 -7.43 -10.62
CA LEU A 43 -16.83 -8.37 -11.70
C LEU A 43 -17.93 -9.42 -11.85
N GLU A 44 -18.41 -10.00 -10.74
CA GLU A 44 -19.54 -10.92 -10.75
C GLU A 44 -20.74 -10.31 -11.48
N PHE A 45 -21.15 -9.10 -11.08
CA PHE A 45 -22.28 -8.38 -11.65
C PHE A 45 -22.18 -8.21 -13.16
N VAL A 46 -21.03 -7.75 -13.66
CA VAL A 46 -20.83 -7.57 -15.10
C VAL A 46 -20.77 -8.92 -15.83
N LEU A 47 -20.18 -9.94 -15.22
CA LEU A 47 -20.07 -11.29 -15.80
C LEU A 47 -21.38 -12.12 -15.74
N MET A 48 -22.41 -11.63 -15.03
CA MET A 48 -23.76 -12.18 -15.15
C MET A 48 -24.34 -11.95 -16.56
N ALA A 49 -23.98 -10.84 -17.21
CA ALA A 49 -24.43 -10.54 -18.55
C ALA A 49 -23.77 -11.49 -19.58
N PRO A 50 -24.53 -12.27 -20.38
CA PRO A 50 -23.97 -13.26 -21.30
C PRO A 50 -23.00 -12.68 -22.34
N ARG A 51 -23.26 -11.45 -22.80
CA ARG A 51 -22.40 -10.76 -23.77
C ARG A 51 -21.04 -10.41 -23.15
N SER A 52 -21.06 -9.81 -21.97
CA SER A 52 -19.88 -9.44 -21.20
C SER A 52 -19.05 -10.66 -20.82
N ARG A 53 -19.71 -11.75 -20.39
CA ARG A 53 -19.07 -13.05 -20.12
C ARG A 53 -18.39 -13.62 -21.35
N SER A 54 -19.08 -13.65 -22.50
CA SER A 54 -18.51 -14.18 -23.75
C SER A 54 -17.34 -13.33 -24.28
N ALA A 55 -17.41 -12.01 -24.10
CA ALA A 55 -16.30 -11.10 -24.41
C ALA A 55 -15.11 -11.35 -23.49
N PHE A 56 -15.34 -11.51 -22.19
CA PHE A 56 -14.30 -11.80 -21.20
C PHE A 56 -13.59 -13.13 -21.50
N LEU A 57 -14.33 -14.19 -21.81
CA LEU A 57 -13.76 -15.50 -22.12
C LEU A 57 -12.84 -15.44 -23.34
N ARG A 58 -13.26 -14.80 -24.43
CA ARG A 58 -12.47 -14.70 -25.65
C ARG A 58 -11.27 -13.75 -25.52
N THR A 59 -11.46 -12.59 -24.90
CA THR A 59 -10.45 -11.51 -24.91
C THR A 59 -9.48 -11.59 -23.73
N VAL A 60 -9.97 -12.03 -22.56
CA VAL A 60 -9.20 -12.06 -21.31
C VAL A 60 -8.76 -13.49 -21.01
N ALA A 61 -9.69 -14.42 -20.87
CA ALA A 61 -9.36 -15.82 -20.58
C ALA A 61 -8.77 -16.58 -21.80
N ARG A 62 -8.87 -15.99 -23.00
CA ARG A 62 -8.35 -16.51 -24.27
C ARG A 62 -8.85 -17.93 -24.59
N THR A 63 -10.13 -18.14 -24.39
CA THR A 63 -10.81 -19.41 -24.70
C THR A 63 -12.09 -19.17 -25.48
N ASP A 64 -12.35 -20.07 -26.43
CA ASP A 64 -13.61 -20.11 -27.18
C ASP A 64 -14.65 -21.01 -26.49
N ARG A 65 -14.28 -21.68 -25.40
CA ARG A 65 -15.21 -22.49 -24.61
C ARG A 65 -16.18 -21.60 -23.85
N THR A 66 -17.45 -22.02 -23.78
CA THR A 66 -18.48 -21.36 -22.99
C THR A 66 -18.41 -21.79 -21.53
N THR A 67 -18.89 -20.94 -20.63
CA THR A 67 -19.02 -21.29 -19.21
C THR A 67 -20.46 -21.16 -18.74
N GLY A 68 -20.77 -21.85 -17.64
CA GLY A 68 -21.91 -21.51 -16.79
C GLY A 68 -21.80 -20.10 -16.20
N SER A 69 -22.68 -19.78 -15.25
CA SER A 69 -22.61 -18.52 -14.51
C SER A 69 -21.29 -18.40 -13.74
N ILE A 70 -20.60 -17.28 -13.92
CA ILE A 70 -19.41 -16.94 -13.14
C ILE A 70 -19.90 -16.30 -11.86
N VAL A 71 -19.72 -16.99 -10.75
CA VAL A 71 -20.26 -16.61 -9.44
C VAL A 71 -19.14 -16.48 -8.43
N ALA A 72 -19.35 -15.59 -7.47
CA ALA A 72 -18.46 -15.42 -6.33
C ALA A 72 -18.54 -16.68 -5.42
N ALA A 73 -17.47 -17.48 -5.36
CA ALA A 73 -17.41 -18.66 -4.49
C ALA A 73 -16.94 -18.32 -3.06
N PRO A 74 -17.57 -18.82 -1.98
CA PRO A 74 -17.08 -18.55 -0.62
C PRO A 74 -15.57 -18.87 -0.53
N ARG A 75 -14.77 -17.89 -0.08
CA ARG A 75 -13.31 -18.05 0.10
C ARG A 75 -13.09 -19.00 1.28
N LEU A 76 -13.15 -20.31 1.05
CA LEU A 76 -12.95 -21.33 2.09
C LEU A 76 -11.47 -21.45 2.50
N ARG A 77 -10.55 -21.09 1.60
CA ARG A 77 -9.10 -21.10 1.80
C ARG A 77 -8.47 -19.92 1.05
N ARG A 78 -7.28 -19.48 1.47
CA ARG A 78 -6.50 -18.45 0.75
C ARG A 78 -6.15 -18.83 -0.69
N THR A 79 -6.13 -20.11 -1.02
CA THR A 79 -5.83 -20.63 -2.36
C THR A 79 -7.08 -20.86 -3.21
N SER A 80 -8.28 -20.53 -2.71
CA SER A 80 -9.52 -20.64 -3.47
C SER A 80 -9.67 -19.41 -4.37
N PRO A 81 -10.01 -19.58 -5.67
CA PRO A 81 -10.35 -18.46 -6.54
C PRO A 81 -11.55 -17.65 -6.02
N ASP A 82 -11.61 -16.39 -6.43
CA ASP A 82 -12.63 -15.43 -6.03
C ASP A 82 -13.96 -15.65 -6.74
N LEU A 83 -13.87 -15.91 -8.04
CA LEU A 83 -15.01 -16.32 -8.85
C LEU A 83 -14.70 -17.66 -9.49
N VAL A 84 -15.73 -18.48 -9.63
CA VAL A 84 -15.63 -19.77 -10.29
C VAL A 84 -16.79 -19.97 -11.27
N ALA A 85 -16.53 -20.72 -12.32
CA ALA A 85 -17.55 -21.27 -13.20
C ALA A 85 -17.12 -22.63 -13.73
N GLU A 86 -18.10 -23.48 -14.04
CA GLU A 86 -17.87 -24.67 -14.84
C GLU A 86 -17.70 -24.27 -16.31
N ILE A 87 -16.68 -24.83 -16.96
CA ILE A 87 -16.46 -24.69 -18.40
C ILE A 87 -17.31 -25.78 -19.05
N LEU A 88 -18.27 -25.36 -19.87
CA LEU A 88 -19.19 -26.28 -20.52
C LEU A 88 -18.43 -27.07 -21.60
N PRO A 89 -18.61 -28.40 -21.64
CA PRO A 89 -17.94 -29.23 -22.62
C PRO A 89 -18.53 -28.98 -24.02
N THR A 90 -17.70 -29.15 -25.06
CA THR A 90 -18.16 -29.05 -26.45
C THR A 90 -18.96 -30.28 -26.89
N SER A 91 -18.82 -31.40 -26.18
CA SER A 91 -19.62 -32.63 -26.34
C SER A 91 -19.65 -33.40 -25.02
N ALA A 92 -20.68 -34.23 -24.78
CA ALA A 92 -20.79 -35.00 -23.53
C ALA A 92 -19.61 -35.96 -23.27
N ALA A 93 -18.94 -36.44 -24.33
CA ALA A 93 -17.75 -37.29 -24.21
C ALA A 93 -16.47 -36.51 -23.83
N ALA A 94 -16.51 -35.17 -23.92
CA ALA A 94 -15.41 -34.27 -23.59
C ALA A 94 -15.60 -33.57 -22.23
N ASP A 95 -16.55 -34.04 -21.42
CA ASP A 95 -16.77 -33.52 -20.07
C ASP A 95 -15.71 -34.07 -19.12
N ASP A 96 -14.70 -33.24 -18.86
CA ASP A 96 -13.62 -33.51 -17.93
C ASP A 96 -13.75 -32.69 -16.64
N GLY A 97 -14.92 -32.09 -16.39
CA GLY A 97 -15.17 -31.26 -15.21
C GLY A 97 -14.34 -29.96 -15.19
N ALA A 98 -13.94 -29.45 -16.34
CA ALA A 98 -13.14 -28.23 -16.44
C ALA A 98 -13.82 -27.02 -15.77
N ARG A 99 -13.00 -26.14 -15.20
CA ARG A 99 -13.43 -24.99 -14.40
C ARG A 99 -12.61 -23.76 -14.74
N LEU A 100 -13.27 -22.62 -14.75
CA LEU A 100 -12.66 -21.30 -14.76
C LEU A 100 -12.59 -20.80 -13.32
N GLY A 101 -11.40 -20.49 -12.84
CA GLY A 101 -11.18 -19.67 -11.65
C GLY A 101 -10.78 -18.26 -12.05
N ILE A 102 -11.27 -17.25 -11.34
CA ILE A 102 -10.79 -15.88 -11.43
C ILE A 102 -10.31 -15.49 -10.05
N THR A 103 -9.10 -14.97 -9.96
CA THR A 103 -8.60 -14.34 -8.73
C THR A 103 -8.30 -12.88 -8.96
N VAL A 104 -8.64 -12.06 -7.97
CA VAL A 104 -8.47 -10.61 -7.95
C VAL A 104 -7.51 -10.24 -6.83
N SER A 105 -6.58 -9.34 -7.13
CA SER A 105 -5.68 -8.79 -6.12
C SER A 105 -5.50 -7.29 -6.30
N THR A 106 -5.48 -6.56 -5.19
CA THR A 106 -5.13 -5.13 -5.14
C THR A 106 -3.86 -4.84 -4.33
N GLU A 107 -3.21 -5.86 -3.77
CA GLU A 107 -2.00 -5.70 -2.91
C GLU A 107 -0.80 -6.57 -3.32
N GLY A 108 -0.90 -7.30 -4.42
CA GLY A 108 0.26 -7.89 -5.09
C GLY A 108 0.72 -9.26 -4.59
N ASP A 109 -0.13 -10.04 -3.91
CA ASP A 109 0.19 -11.43 -3.54
C ASP A 109 -0.18 -12.43 -4.64
N LEU A 110 0.36 -12.25 -5.85
CA LEU A 110 0.23 -13.22 -6.96
C LEU A 110 1.58 -13.80 -7.37
N SER A 111 2.31 -14.37 -6.40
CA SER A 111 3.53 -15.12 -6.71
C SER A 111 3.23 -16.37 -7.55
N LEU A 112 4.15 -16.78 -8.43
CA LEU A 112 3.97 -18.00 -9.25
C LEU A 112 3.62 -19.25 -8.42
N PRO A 113 4.29 -19.54 -7.28
CA PRO A 113 3.92 -20.70 -6.46
C PRO A 113 2.50 -20.60 -5.90
N HIS A 114 2.00 -19.39 -5.67
CA HIS A 114 0.63 -19.17 -5.23
C HIS A 114 -0.36 -19.45 -6.38
N LEU A 115 -0.09 -18.90 -7.56
CA LEU A 115 -0.89 -19.16 -8.78
C LEU A 115 -0.94 -20.66 -9.14
N GLU A 116 0.17 -21.38 -8.99
CA GLU A 116 0.21 -22.83 -9.17
C GLU A 116 -0.70 -23.56 -8.19
N LYS A 117 -0.65 -23.17 -6.90
CA LYS A 117 -1.53 -23.76 -5.88
C LYS A 117 -3.01 -23.47 -6.16
N MET A 118 -3.34 -22.25 -6.58
CA MET A 118 -4.71 -21.90 -6.97
C MET A 118 -5.16 -22.66 -8.22
N ARG A 119 -4.27 -22.81 -9.22
CA ARG A 119 -4.56 -23.58 -10.43
C ARG A 119 -4.78 -25.06 -10.13
N ARG A 120 -4.01 -25.64 -9.20
CA ARG A 120 -4.21 -27.01 -8.72
C ARG A 120 -5.50 -27.15 -7.90
N ALA A 121 -5.90 -26.11 -7.16
CA ALA A 121 -7.15 -26.12 -6.40
C ALA A 121 -8.42 -26.20 -7.27
N LEU A 122 -8.32 -25.91 -8.58
CA LEU A 122 -9.41 -26.12 -9.53
C LEU A 122 -9.67 -27.60 -9.83
N GLY A 123 -8.64 -28.45 -9.67
CA GLY A 123 -8.66 -29.88 -10.00
C GLY A 123 -7.58 -30.29 -10.99
N ASP A 124 -7.65 -31.53 -11.44
CA ASP A 124 -6.63 -32.19 -12.27
C ASP A 124 -6.89 -32.10 -13.78
N SER A 125 -8.02 -31.50 -14.21
CA SER A 125 -8.28 -31.34 -15.65
C SER A 125 -7.23 -30.42 -16.30
N PRO A 126 -6.67 -30.80 -17.47
CA PRO A 126 -5.76 -29.95 -18.22
C PRO A 126 -6.45 -28.70 -18.77
N HIS A 127 -7.79 -28.72 -18.83
CA HIS A 127 -8.61 -27.65 -19.37
C HIS A 127 -9.09 -26.63 -18.33
N HIS A 128 -8.75 -26.79 -17.04
CA HIS A 128 -9.01 -25.70 -16.11
C HIS A 128 -8.20 -24.45 -16.47
N LEU A 129 -8.85 -23.30 -16.32
CA LEU A 129 -8.28 -21.99 -16.57
C LEU A 129 -8.31 -21.16 -15.29
N LEU A 130 -7.21 -20.51 -14.97
CA LEU A 130 -7.13 -19.52 -13.90
C LEU A 130 -6.80 -18.16 -14.51
N VAL A 131 -7.68 -17.18 -14.34
CA VAL A 131 -7.41 -15.79 -14.70
C VAL A 131 -7.03 -15.04 -13.43
N ALA A 132 -5.82 -14.51 -13.40
CA ALA A 132 -5.32 -13.72 -12.28
C ALA A 132 -5.29 -12.23 -12.69
N ILE A 133 -6.03 -11.41 -11.96
CA ILE A 133 -6.20 -9.98 -12.23
C ILE A 133 -5.56 -9.21 -11.08
N CYS A 134 -4.51 -8.45 -11.38
CA CYS A 134 -3.80 -7.61 -10.40
C CYS A 134 -3.51 -6.23 -10.96
N ARG A 135 -2.80 -5.39 -10.20
CA ARG A 135 -2.32 -4.12 -10.75
C ARG A 135 -1.12 -4.38 -11.65
N ARG A 136 -0.86 -3.45 -12.57
CA ARG A 136 0.25 -3.59 -13.51
C ARG A 136 1.60 -3.73 -12.82
N SER A 137 1.80 -3.05 -11.69
CA SER A 137 3.05 -3.10 -10.92
C SER A 137 3.26 -4.38 -10.11
N ASP A 138 2.20 -5.15 -9.89
CA ASP A 138 2.27 -6.44 -9.22
C ASP A 138 2.69 -7.56 -10.18
N ILE A 139 2.66 -7.31 -11.50
CA ILE A 139 3.13 -8.25 -12.52
C ILE A 139 4.66 -8.19 -12.58
N PRO A 140 5.38 -9.30 -12.35
CA PRO A 140 6.84 -9.32 -12.44
C PRO A 140 7.33 -8.81 -13.81
N GLU A 141 8.26 -7.86 -13.81
CA GLU A 141 8.95 -7.42 -15.03
C GLU A 141 10.00 -8.47 -15.40
N GLY A 142 9.78 -9.17 -16.53
CA GLY A 142 10.65 -10.22 -17.04
C GLY A 142 9.86 -11.28 -17.83
N PRO A 143 10.53 -12.20 -18.56
CA PRO A 143 9.88 -13.32 -19.24
C PRO A 143 9.49 -14.38 -18.21
N VAL A 144 8.57 -14.04 -17.31
CA VAL A 144 7.96 -14.98 -16.39
C VAL A 144 6.77 -15.59 -17.10
N THR A 145 6.96 -16.78 -17.65
CA THR A 145 5.88 -17.56 -18.24
C THR A 145 4.97 -18.04 -17.11
N PRO A 146 3.69 -17.63 -17.06
CA PRO A 146 2.77 -18.14 -16.06
C PRO A 146 2.58 -19.66 -16.24
N PRO A 147 2.16 -20.39 -15.18
CA PRO A 147 1.90 -21.82 -15.28
C PRO A 147 0.88 -22.13 -16.38
N GLU A 148 0.91 -23.35 -16.91
CA GLU A 148 -0.06 -23.79 -17.91
C GLU A 148 -1.50 -23.62 -17.41
N GLY A 149 -2.37 -23.09 -18.27
CA GLY A 149 -3.74 -22.76 -17.92
C GLY A 149 -3.90 -21.55 -17.00
N VAL A 150 -2.85 -20.74 -16.78
CA VAL A 150 -2.93 -19.48 -16.02
C VAL A 150 -2.76 -18.28 -16.96
N VAL A 151 -3.70 -17.33 -16.90
CA VAL A 151 -3.63 -16.05 -17.61
C VAL A 151 -3.51 -14.92 -16.61
N VAL A 152 -2.39 -14.20 -16.64
CA VAL A 152 -2.18 -13.02 -15.81
C VAL A 152 -2.51 -11.76 -16.62
N THR A 153 -3.37 -10.89 -16.08
CA THR A 153 -3.71 -9.59 -16.67
C THR A 153 -3.69 -8.51 -15.60
N SER A 154 -3.53 -7.25 -16.03
CA SER A 154 -3.70 -6.12 -15.11
C SER A 154 -5.13 -5.55 -15.17
N TRP A 155 -5.57 -4.88 -14.12
CA TRP A 155 -6.84 -4.14 -14.07
C TRP A 155 -6.95 -3.11 -15.20
N GLY A 156 -5.90 -2.32 -15.43
CA GLY A 156 -5.86 -1.35 -16.54
C GLY A 156 -5.95 -2.03 -17.92
N ARG A 157 -5.30 -3.19 -18.10
CA ARG A 157 -5.41 -3.98 -19.36
C ARG A 157 -6.79 -4.59 -19.51
N LEU A 158 -7.40 -5.06 -18.42
CA LEU A 158 -8.76 -5.60 -18.40
C LEU A 158 -9.75 -4.53 -18.85
N GLY A 159 -9.78 -3.38 -18.19
CA GLY A 159 -10.66 -2.26 -18.55
C GLY A 159 -10.50 -1.86 -20.01
N GLY A 160 -9.26 -1.57 -20.45
CA GLY A 160 -9.01 -1.14 -21.82
C GLY A 160 -9.35 -2.18 -22.90
N ARG A 161 -9.19 -3.49 -22.63
CA ARG A 161 -9.57 -4.55 -23.57
C ARG A 161 -11.08 -4.77 -23.59
N MET A 162 -11.72 -4.75 -22.42
CA MET A 162 -13.14 -5.05 -22.29
C MET A 162 -14.03 -3.91 -22.81
N VAL A 163 -13.60 -2.66 -22.72
CA VAL A 163 -14.28 -1.53 -23.38
C VAL A 163 -14.41 -1.75 -24.89
N LYS A 164 -13.38 -2.32 -25.52
CA LYS A 164 -13.39 -2.64 -26.96
C LYS A 164 -14.22 -3.89 -27.27
N ALA A 165 -14.12 -4.92 -26.42
CA ALA A 165 -14.76 -6.21 -26.65
C ALA A 165 -16.26 -6.23 -26.26
N ASP A 166 -16.67 -5.36 -25.34
CA ASP A 166 -18.03 -5.18 -24.85
C ASP A 166 -18.38 -3.69 -24.71
N PRO A 167 -18.54 -2.95 -25.84
CA PRO A 167 -18.84 -1.52 -25.82
C PRO A 167 -20.16 -1.18 -25.13
N GLY A 168 -21.09 -2.13 -25.03
CA GLY A 168 -22.39 -1.95 -24.37
C GLY A 168 -22.30 -1.82 -22.85
N HIS A 169 -21.16 -2.19 -22.24
CA HIS A 169 -20.88 -2.03 -20.81
C HIS A 169 -19.55 -1.31 -20.58
N ALA A 170 -19.11 -0.49 -21.54
CA ALA A 170 -17.81 0.21 -21.49
C ALA A 170 -17.59 0.93 -20.16
N GLU A 171 -18.58 1.71 -19.70
CA GLU A 171 -18.50 2.47 -18.43
C GLU A 171 -18.29 1.55 -17.20
N LEU A 172 -18.91 0.36 -17.20
CA LEU A 172 -18.72 -0.62 -16.11
C LEU A 172 -17.30 -1.16 -16.12
N TRP A 173 -16.77 -1.50 -17.30
CA TRP A 173 -15.41 -2.00 -17.47
C TRP A 173 -14.34 -0.94 -17.21
N GLU A 174 -14.57 0.31 -17.59
CA GLU A 174 -13.72 1.45 -17.23
C GLU A 174 -13.68 1.64 -15.73
N THR A 175 -14.84 1.66 -15.08
CA THR A 175 -14.93 1.80 -13.62
C THR A 175 -14.23 0.66 -12.89
N ILE A 176 -14.44 -0.60 -13.30
CA ILE A 176 -13.74 -1.75 -12.72
C ILE A 176 -12.22 -1.64 -12.92
N GLY A 177 -11.79 -1.28 -14.14
CA GLY A 177 -10.37 -1.11 -14.44
C GLY A 177 -9.72 0.00 -13.64
N GLU A 178 -10.41 1.14 -13.50
CA GLU A 178 -9.95 2.30 -12.74
C GLU A 178 -9.90 2.00 -11.25
N ILE A 179 -11.00 1.51 -10.66
CA ILE A 179 -11.03 1.15 -9.24
C ILE A 179 -10.00 0.06 -8.99
N GLY A 180 -9.92 -0.99 -9.81
CA GLY A 180 -8.95 -2.07 -9.63
C GLY A 180 -7.48 -1.61 -9.70
N GLU A 181 -7.13 -0.77 -10.67
CA GLU A 181 -5.75 -0.29 -10.84
C GLU A 181 -5.34 0.71 -9.74
N ASN A 182 -6.32 1.41 -9.15
CA ASN A 182 -6.10 2.43 -8.13
C ASN A 182 -6.44 1.97 -6.70
N SER A 183 -7.09 0.82 -6.51
CA SER A 183 -7.40 0.25 -5.20
C SER A 183 -6.14 -0.22 -4.49
N GLY A 184 -6.11 -0.11 -3.17
CA GLY A 184 -4.92 -0.39 -2.37
C GLY A 184 -3.78 0.60 -2.59
N ARG A 185 -3.99 1.68 -3.34
CA ARG A 185 -3.13 2.87 -3.24
C ARG A 185 -3.62 3.66 -2.04
N PRO A 186 -2.76 4.08 -1.11
CA PRO A 186 -3.05 5.25 -0.30
C PRO A 186 -3.07 6.46 -1.24
N ILE A 187 -4.15 6.60 -2.03
CA ILE A 187 -4.50 7.90 -2.57
C ILE A 187 -4.94 8.66 -1.34
N VAL A 188 -4.08 9.57 -0.89
CA VAL A 188 -4.44 10.59 0.09
C VAL A 188 -5.60 11.39 -0.52
N GLN A 189 -6.83 10.90 -0.34
CA GLN A 189 -8.07 11.60 -0.65
C GLN A 189 -8.44 12.58 0.47
N PHE A 190 -7.45 13.00 1.26
CA PHE A 190 -7.64 14.14 2.14
C PHE A 190 -7.52 15.40 1.29
N PRO A 191 -8.51 16.32 1.34
CA PRO A 191 -8.45 17.60 0.65
C PRO A 191 -7.46 18.51 1.39
N VAL A 192 -6.17 18.22 1.29
CA VAL A 192 -5.11 19.00 1.92
C VAL A 192 -4.30 19.69 0.86
N ASP A 193 -4.18 21.01 0.98
CA ASP A 193 -3.34 21.83 0.11
C ASP A 193 -1.85 21.55 0.43
N PRO A 194 -1.10 20.86 -0.45
CA PRO A 194 0.30 20.51 -0.21
C PRO A 194 1.16 21.73 0.05
N LYS A 195 0.86 22.86 -0.62
CA LYS A 195 1.57 24.11 -0.43
C LYS A 195 1.34 24.65 0.97
N ARG A 196 0.10 24.67 1.44
CA ARG A 196 -0.22 25.13 2.81
C ARG A 196 0.50 24.32 3.88
N LEU A 197 0.67 23.00 3.68
CA LEU A 197 1.30 22.12 4.66
C LEU A 197 2.82 22.22 4.64
N LEU A 198 3.42 22.09 3.45
CA LEU A 198 4.86 21.84 3.34
C LEU A 198 5.71 23.10 3.37
N THR A 199 5.16 24.28 3.11
CA THR A 199 5.93 25.54 3.10
C THR A 199 5.84 26.33 4.40
N LYS A 200 5.03 25.90 5.39
CA LYS A 200 4.87 26.62 6.65
C LYS A 200 5.91 26.18 7.68
N GLY A 201 6.79 27.10 8.08
CA GLY A 201 7.79 26.84 9.12
C GLY A 201 7.23 26.48 10.49
N LYS A 202 6.00 26.89 10.84
CA LYS A 202 5.34 26.41 12.07
C LYS A 202 5.08 24.90 12.01
N VAL A 203 4.52 24.42 10.90
CA VAL A 203 4.22 22.99 10.69
C VAL A 203 5.52 22.18 10.65
N ALA A 204 6.54 22.68 9.97
CA ALA A 204 7.85 22.01 9.89
C ALA A 204 8.53 21.87 11.27
N ARG A 205 8.51 22.92 12.10
CA ARG A 205 9.05 22.87 13.48
C ARG A 205 8.26 21.94 14.38
N GLU A 206 6.94 21.97 14.32
CA GLU A 206 6.08 21.07 15.09
C GLU A 206 6.31 19.60 14.69
N PHE A 207 6.37 19.32 13.39
CA PHE A 207 6.69 18.01 12.85
C PHE A 207 8.06 17.51 13.36
N ARG A 208 9.08 18.37 13.29
CA ARG A 208 10.42 18.06 13.81
C ARG A 208 10.42 17.77 15.30
N ALA A 209 9.66 18.53 16.09
CA ALA A 209 9.59 18.36 17.53
C ALA A 209 8.96 17.01 17.92
N HIS A 210 7.91 16.57 17.21
CA HIS A 210 7.38 15.21 17.42
C HIS A 210 8.34 14.11 16.97
N LEU A 211 9.12 14.33 15.90
CA LEU A 211 10.21 13.40 15.54
C LEU A 211 11.30 13.36 16.63
N ASP A 212 11.58 14.46 17.32
CA ASP A 212 12.51 14.48 18.46
C ASP A 212 11.99 13.66 19.64
N VAL A 213 10.68 13.68 19.89
CA VAL A 213 10.03 12.82 20.89
C VAL A 213 10.25 11.35 20.55
N LEU A 214 10.00 10.95 19.29
CA LEU A 214 10.29 9.59 18.82
C LEU A 214 11.77 9.23 18.98
N HIS A 215 12.67 10.12 18.57
CA HIS A 215 14.11 9.89 18.64
C HIS A 215 14.56 9.68 20.10
N ARG A 216 14.14 10.57 21.00
CA ARG A 216 14.43 10.49 22.43
C ARG A 216 13.84 9.23 23.05
N ALA A 217 12.56 8.94 22.81
CA ALA A 217 11.90 7.73 23.30
C ALA A 217 12.59 6.46 22.80
N SER A 218 13.00 6.41 21.52
CA SER A 218 13.70 5.25 20.95
C SER A 218 15.08 5.05 21.56
N ARG A 219 15.84 6.12 21.78
CA ARG A 219 17.16 6.04 22.42
C ARG A 219 17.05 5.63 23.88
N THR A 220 16.14 6.23 24.65
CA THR A 220 15.95 5.92 26.08
C THR A 220 15.35 4.52 26.30
N LEU A 221 14.32 4.15 25.53
CA LEU A 221 13.59 2.90 25.74
C LEU A 221 14.19 1.69 25.03
N LEU A 222 14.89 1.87 23.90
CA LEU A 222 15.30 0.75 23.04
C LEU A 222 16.78 0.78 22.65
N GLY A 223 17.52 1.86 22.96
CA GLY A 223 18.93 2.02 22.64
C GLY A 223 19.23 2.17 21.14
N THR A 224 18.20 2.33 20.30
CA THR A 224 18.33 2.38 18.83
C THR A 224 17.72 3.66 18.28
N SER A 225 18.17 4.07 17.10
CA SER A 225 17.59 5.18 16.37
C SER A 225 16.38 4.71 15.52
N PRO A 226 15.37 5.58 15.33
CA PRO A 226 14.28 5.31 14.41
C PRO A 226 14.77 5.16 12.97
N HIS A 227 14.17 4.23 12.24
CA HIS A 227 14.37 4.07 10.82
C HIS A 227 13.11 3.61 10.11
N PHE A 228 13.00 3.87 8.81
CA PHE A 228 11.92 3.32 8.02
C PHE A 228 12.12 1.81 7.87
N SER A 229 11.05 1.05 8.08
CA SER A 229 11.02 -0.38 7.85
C SER A 229 11.44 -0.71 6.42
N THR A 230 12.25 -1.75 6.25
CA THR A 230 12.66 -2.27 4.94
C THR A 230 12.10 -3.68 4.70
N ARG A 231 10.99 -4.02 5.36
CA ARG A 231 10.39 -5.35 5.25
C ARG A 231 9.89 -5.55 3.82
N ARG A 232 10.27 -6.68 3.22
CA ARG A 232 9.80 -7.06 1.88
C ARG A 232 8.28 -7.25 1.91
N GLY A 233 7.59 -6.66 0.94
CA GLY A 233 6.14 -6.79 0.78
C GLY A 233 5.31 -5.91 1.71
N GLN A 234 5.92 -4.94 2.42
CA GLN A 234 5.13 -3.94 3.15
C GLN A 234 4.44 -2.99 2.16
N THR A 235 3.22 -2.58 2.50
CA THR A 235 2.38 -1.70 1.69
C THR A 235 2.59 -0.23 2.02
N ASP A 236 3.04 0.06 3.24
CA ASP A 236 3.10 1.41 3.78
C ASP A 236 4.48 1.77 4.35
N ALA A 237 4.68 3.08 4.52
CA ALA A 237 5.87 3.63 5.14
C ALA A 237 5.75 3.56 6.66
N HIS A 238 6.63 2.80 7.32
CA HIS A 238 6.66 2.68 8.78
C HIS A 238 7.96 3.25 9.34
N LEU A 239 7.90 4.41 10.00
CA LEU A 239 9.06 4.96 10.72
C LEU A 239 9.08 4.42 12.14
N GLN A 240 9.98 3.46 12.41
CA GLN A 240 9.93 2.65 13.62
C GLN A 240 11.30 2.41 14.26
N ALA A 241 11.28 1.96 15.51
CA ALA A 241 12.47 1.61 16.28
C ALA A 241 12.24 0.29 17.04
N GLY A 242 13.13 -0.68 16.87
CA GLY A 242 13.16 -1.91 17.67
C GLY A 242 11.96 -2.87 17.50
N VAL A 243 11.09 -2.65 16.51
CA VAL A 243 9.95 -3.53 16.19
C VAL A 243 10.45 -4.83 15.57
N GLY A 244 9.93 -5.96 16.03
CA GLY A 244 10.24 -7.29 15.51
C GLY A 244 9.15 -8.30 15.83
N LEU A 245 9.29 -9.53 15.34
CA LEU A 245 8.26 -10.58 15.45
C LEU A 245 7.81 -10.84 16.91
N HIS A 246 8.74 -10.76 17.86
CA HIS A 246 8.51 -11.02 19.29
C HIS A 246 8.91 -9.84 20.19
N ARG A 247 8.96 -8.65 19.61
CA ARG A 247 9.51 -7.47 20.27
C ARG A 247 8.63 -6.26 20.03
N THR A 248 8.24 -5.64 21.13
CA THR A 248 7.58 -4.34 21.09
C THR A 248 8.61 -3.27 20.77
N GLY A 249 8.31 -2.46 19.77
CA GLY A 249 9.08 -1.29 19.40
C GLY A 249 8.30 0.00 19.57
N LEU A 250 8.78 1.05 18.92
CA LEU A 250 8.09 2.32 18.78
C LEU A 250 7.85 2.62 17.31
N GLU A 251 6.78 3.35 17.03
CA GLU A 251 6.45 3.85 15.69
C GLU A 251 6.06 5.33 15.75
N PHE A 252 6.32 6.03 14.65
CA PHE A 252 5.70 7.31 14.33
C PHE A 252 4.52 7.08 13.38
N GLY A 253 3.32 7.06 13.94
CA GLY A 253 2.08 6.68 13.26
C GLY A 253 1.06 7.81 13.21
N GLU A 254 -0.21 7.43 13.08
CA GLU A 254 -1.36 8.35 13.15
C GLU A 254 -1.42 9.10 14.48
N VAL A 255 -1.98 10.31 14.47
CA VAL A 255 -2.15 11.06 15.71
C VAL A 255 -3.30 10.47 16.53
N GLU A 256 -2.95 9.83 17.64
CA GLU A 256 -3.90 9.28 18.61
C GLU A 256 -3.65 9.92 19.98
N HIS A 257 -4.72 10.31 20.67
CA HIS A 257 -4.63 10.98 21.97
C HIS A 257 -3.64 12.17 21.98
N GLY A 258 -3.52 12.87 20.85
CA GLY A 258 -2.66 14.04 20.69
C GLY A 258 -1.18 13.75 20.40
N THR A 259 -0.76 12.49 20.22
CA THR A 259 0.63 12.14 19.90
C THR A 259 0.75 11.18 18.71
N PRO A 260 1.74 11.36 17.82
CA PRO A 260 2.04 10.41 16.76
C PRO A 260 3.00 9.29 17.20
N VAL A 261 3.47 9.27 18.46
CA VAL A 261 4.47 8.30 18.93
C VAL A 261 3.80 7.18 19.72
N HIS A 262 3.91 5.96 19.21
CA HIS A 262 3.22 4.79 19.75
C HIS A 262 4.16 3.65 20.09
N PHE A 263 3.78 2.83 21.07
CA PHE A 263 4.26 1.46 21.21
C PHE A 263 3.62 0.61 20.11
N LEU A 264 4.45 -0.13 19.39
CA LEU A 264 3.99 -1.02 18.33
C LEU A 264 4.42 -2.47 18.62
N ARG A 265 3.45 -3.39 18.60
CA ARG A 265 3.67 -4.84 18.61
C ARG A 265 2.94 -5.46 17.43
N THR A 266 3.60 -6.38 16.73
CA THR A 266 2.99 -7.07 15.59
C THR A 266 1.69 -7.77 16.01
N GLY A 267 0.59 -7.48 15.32
CA GLY A 267 -0.73 -8.06 15.60
C GLY A 267 -1.50 -7.43 16.76
N GLN A 268 -1.05 -6.29 17.31
CA GLN A 268 -1.79 -5.51 18.30
C GLN A 268 -1.97 -4.07 17.82
N GLU A 269 -3.05 -3.42 18.28
CA GLU A 269 -3.26 -2.00 18.04
C GLU A 269 -2.12 -1.16 18.65
N PRO A 270 -1.63 -0.13 17.93
CA PRO A 270 -0.66 0.82 18.48
C PRO A 270 -1.18 1.46 19.78
N ARG A 271 -0.27 1.73 20.73
CA ARG A 271 -0.64 2.42 21.97
C ARG A 271 0.16 3.71 22.15
N PRO A 272 -0.48 4.86 22.38
CA PRO A 272 0.25 6.11 22.47
C PRO A 272 1.15 6.18 23.71
N VAL A 273 2.35 6.74 23.52
CA VAL A 273 3.31 6.97 24.60
C VAL A 273 2.84 8.06 25.57
N GLY A 274 1.91 8.92 25.13
CA GLY A 274 1.36 10.02 25.92
C GLY A 274 2.32 11.20 26.07
N ILE A 275 3.21 11.42 25.10
CA ILE A 275 4.12 12.57 25.06
C ILE A 275 3.88 13.31 23.73
N GLY A 276 3.42 14.55 23.83
CA GLY A 276 3.24 15.49 22.72
C GLY A 276 4.52 16.29 22.45
N MET A 277 4.40 17.58 22.17
CA MET A 277 5.53 18.50 22.02
C MET A 277 5.76 19.28 23.34
N PRO A 278 6.81 18.95 24.13
CA PRO A 278 7.13 19.70 25.35
C PRO A 278 7.58 21.13 25.00
N GLY A 279 6.92 22.13 25.56
CA GLY A 279 7.21 23.56 25.35
C GLY A 279 7.98 24.21 26.48
N THR A 280 7.90 23.67 27.70
CA THR A 280 8.60 24.20 28.90
C THR A 280 9.63 23.21 29.45
N ASP A 281 10.57 23.70 30.26
CA ASP A 281 11.57 22.84 30.92
C ASP A 281 10.90 21.84 31.88
N GLU A 282 9.80 22.23 32.52
CA GLU A 282 8.99 21.34 33.38
C GLU A 282 8.37 20.19 32.57
N GLU A 283 7.79 20.49 31.40
CA GLU A 283 7.24 19.45 30.50
C GLU A 283 8.34 18.56 29.93
N GLN A 284 9.52 19.12 29.63
CA GLN A 284 10.67 18.33 29.17
C GLN A 284 11.16 17.36 30.25
N GLN A 285 11.18 17.80 31.51
CA GLN A 285 11.55 16.98 32.66
C GLN A 285 10.49 15.90 32.91
N ALA A 286 9.20 16.25 32.90
CA ALA A 286 8.11 15.28 33.04
C ALA A 286 8.12 14.22 31.93
N ALA A 287 8.39 14.62 30.69
CA ALA A 287 8.55 13.70 29.57
C ALA A 287 9.73 12.74 29.78
N GLN A 288 10.87 13.23 30.28
CA GLN A 288 12.03 12.40 30.60
C GLN A 288 11.72 11.40 31.72
N GLU A 289 11.11 11.85 32.81
CA GLU A 289 10.75 11.00 33.94
C GLU A 289 9.79 9.89 33.53
N ARG A 290 8.84 10.19 32.65
CA ARG A 290 7.95 9.16 32.08
C ARG A 290 8.73 8.14 31.26
N LEU A 291 9.64 8.56 30.39
CA LEU A 291 10.48 7.64 29.62
C LEU A 291 11.38 6.79 30.54
N ASP A 292 11.95 7.37 31.59
CA ASP A 292 12.78 6.65 32.55
C ASP A 292 11.97 5.63 33.37
N ALA A 293 10.75 5.99 33.76
CA ALA A 293 9.83 5.06 34.43
C ALA A 293 9.46 3.86 33.53
N LEU A 294 9.20 4.13 32.25
CA LEU A 294 8.94 3.10 31.23
C LEU A 294 10.18 2.23 30.96
N ALA A 295 11.39 2.82 30.97
CA ALA A 295 12.65 2.12 30.78
C ALA A 295 12.98 1.16 31.93
N ARG A 296 12.61 1.50 33.18
CA ARG A 296 12.79 0.65 34.36
C ARG A 296 11.90 -0.59 34.35
N ARG A 297 10.70 -0.50 33.76
CA ARG A 297 9.73 -1.60 33.67
C ARG A 297 9.82 -2.29 32.32
N THR A 298 10.77 -3.19 32.11
CA THR A 298 11.05 -3.75 30.78
C THR A 298 10.11 -4.86 30.31
N ALA A 299 9.20 -5.36 31.16
CA ALA A 299 8.31 -6.48 30.84
C ALA A 299 7.52 -6.27 29.53
N TRP A 300 7.05 -5.04 29.27
CA TRP A 300 6.30 -4.70 28.05
C TRP A 300 7.07 -4.89 26.75
N ARG A 301 8.40 -5.02 26.79
CA ARG A 301 9.23 -5.23 25.59
C ARG A 301 9.02 -6.62 24.97
N THR A 302 8.60 -7.58 25.77
CA THR A 302 8.37 -8.98 25.39
C THR A 302 6.91 -9.26 25.08
N ASP A 303 6.62 -10.32 24.32
CA ASP A 303 5.26 -10.67 23.90
C ASP A 303 4.30 -10.97 25.07
N GLU A 304 4.83 -11.45 26.19
CA GLU A 304 4.04 -11.80 27.37
C GLU A 304 3.66 -10.57 28.22
N GLY A 305 4.43 -9.48 28.10
CA GLY A 305 4.19 -8.26 28.87
C GLY A 305 3.05 -7.44 28.28
N ALA A 306 2.18 -6.91 29.14
CA ALA A 306 1.16 -5.95 28.73
C ALA A 306 1.83 -4.64 28.26
N LEU A 307 1.32 -4.07 27.16
CA LEU A 307 1.73 -2.74 26.72
C LEU A 307 1.34 -1.69 27.78
N PRO A 308 2.17 -0.66 27.99
CA PRO A 308 1.85 0.42 28.92
C PRO A 308 0.49 1.05 28.59
N ALA A 309 -0.26 1.40 29.63
CA ALA A 309 -1.51 2.13 29.45
C ALA A 309 -1.20 3.59 29.03
N PRO A 310 -2.03 4.19 28.18
CA PRO A 310 -1.88 5.60 27.83
C PRO A 310 -2.09 6.47 29.08
N GLY A 311 -1.11 7.31 29.39
CA GLY A 311 -1.22 8.32 30.44
C GLY A 311 -1.76 9.65 29.90
N GLU A 312 -2.00 10.62 30.78
CA GLU A 312 -2.30 11.99 30.39
C GLU A 312 -1.18 12.58 29.53
N LEU A 313 -1.55 13.30 28.47
CA LEU A 313 -0.60 13.88 27.52
C LEU A 313 0.33 14.89 28.20
N ILE A 314 1.63 14.72 28.03
CA ILE A 314 2.64 15.71 28.42
C ILE A 314 3.00 16.59 27.21
N GLY A 315 2.91 17.90 27.36
CA GLY A 315 3.19 18.87 26.30
C GLY A 315 2.01 19.08 25.35
N ALA A 316 2.25 19.85 24.28
CA ALA A 316 1.23 20.22 23.32
C ALA A 316 0.83 19.06 22.40
N ALA A 317 -0.47 18.94 22.11
CA ALA A 317 -0.98 17.97 21.15
C ALA A 317 -0.58 18.33 19.72
N ALA A 318 -0.40 17.30 18.90
CA ALA A 318 -0.25 17.40 17.46
C ALA A 318 -1.44 18.12 16.80
N SER A 319 -1.15 19.13 15.98
CA SER A 319 -2.15 19.85 15.20
C SER A 319 -2.67 19.04 14.01
N PRO A 320 -3.89 19.33 13.52
CA PRO A 320 -4.40 18.74 12.29
C PRO A 320 -3.51 19.02 11.07
N GLU A 321 -2.86 20.18 11.00
CA GLU A 321 -1.89 20.47 9.95
C GLU A 321 -0.64 19.59 10.01
N MET A 322 -0.16 19.23 11.19
CA MET A 322 0.97 18.29 11.33
C MET A 322 0.57 16.90 10.82
N GLU A 323 -0.61 16.41 11.20
CA GLU A 323 -1.13 15.13 10.71
C GLU A 323 -1.33 15.12 9.19
N GLY A 324 -1.88 16.21 8.64
CA GLY A 324 -1.98 16.37 7.19
C GLY A 324 -0.62 16.34 6.49
N ALA A 325 0.41 16.97 7.07
CA ALA A 325 1.76 16.91 6.56
C ALA A 325 2.36 15.50 6.67
N ARG A 326 2.10 14.77 7.77
CA ARG A 326 2.50 13.37 7.94
C ARG A 326 1.93 12.49 6.85
N LEU A 327 0.61 12.51 6.64
CA LEU A 327 -0.07 11.71 5.62
C LEU A 327 0.52 11.97 4.22
N LEU A 328 0.76 13.23 3.87
CA LEU A 328 1.36 13.60 2.59
C LEU A 328 2.81 13.09 2.46
N LEU A 329 3.63 13.25 3.49
CA LEU A 329 5.01 12.75 3.48
C LEU A 329 5.05 11.22 3.44
N TRP A 330 4.13 10.53 4.12
CA TRP A 330 4.04 9.06 4.09
C TRP A 330 3.63 8.56 2.71
N ALA A 331 2.80 9.29 1.98
CA ALA A 331 2.51 8.99 0.58
C ALA A 331 3.73 9.21 -0.33
N VAL A 332 4.49 10.29 -0.13
CA VAL A 332 5.77 10.51 -0.84
C VAL A 332 6.77 9.38 -0.56
N LEU A 333 6.80 8.89 0.67
CA LEU A 333 7.70 7.84 1.14
C LEU A 333 7.12 6.42 0.99
N ASN A 334 5.96 6.26 0.35
CA ASN A 334 5.25 4.99 0.28
C ASN A 334 6.04 3.96 -0.56
N PRO A 335 6.40 2.79 0.02
CA PRO A 335 7.22 1.78 -0.66
C PRO A 335 6.59 1.22 -1.94
N MET A 336 5.26 1.07 -2.00
CA MET A 336 4.58 0.57 -3.19
C MET A 336 4.60 1.59 -4.32
N LEU A 337 4.31 2.85 -4.02
CA LEU A 337 4.37 3.92 -5.03
C LEU A 337 5.79 4.11 -5.57
N LEU A 338 6.81 3.93 -4.73
CA LEU A 338 8.21 3.97 -5.15
C LEU A 338 8.58 2.77 -6.02
N ARG A 339 8.11 1.57 -5.65
CA ARG A 339 8.30 0.35 -6.42
C ARG A 339 7.67 0.45 -7.81
N ASP A 340 6.49 1.03 -7.92
CA ASP A 340 5.82 1.33 -9.19
C ASP A 340 6.64 2.25 -10.10
N ARG A 341 7.61 2.99 -9.54
CA ARG A 341 8.52 3.88 -10.27
C ARG A 341 9.91 3.30 -10.47
N GLY A 342 10.08 2.02 -10.18
CA GLY A 342 11.31 1.27 -10.38
C GLY A 342 12.33 1.44 -9.26
N PHE A 343 11.90 1.79 -8.05
CA PHE A 343 12.78 1.93 -6.88
C PHE A 343 12.40 0.97 -5.77
N ASP A 344 13.39 0.21 -5.27
CA ASP A 344 13.23 -0.59 -4.07
C ASP A 344 13.87 0.12 -2.86
N LEU A 345 13.35 -0.17 -1.66
CA LEU A 345 13.97 0.31 -0.43
C LEU A 345 15.38 -0.29 -0.27
N ALA A 346 16.37 0.54 0.04
CA ALA A 346 17.70 0.05 0.35
C ALA A 346 17.67 -0.81 1.65
N PRO A 347 18.56 -1.81 1.81
CA PRO A 347 18.59 -2.64 3.01
C PRO A 347 18.78 -1.83 4.31
N ALA A 348 18.19 -2.29 5.42
CA ALA A 348 18.19 -1.59 6.71
C ALA A 348 19.58 -1.09 7.19
N ARG A 349 20.65 -1.87 6.99
CA ARG A 349 22.03 -1.47 7.35
C ARG A 349 22.51 -0.20 6.60
N ARG A 350 21.86 0.15 5.50
CA ARG A 350 22.16 1.30 4.63
C ARG A 350 21.12 2.42 4.74
N GLN A 351 20.08 2.27 5.56
CA GLN A 351 19.05 3.30 5.81
C GLN A 351 19.48 4.22 6.95
N PRO A 352 19.82 5.49 6.71
CA PRO A 352 19.59 6.52 7.70
C PRO A 352 18.17 7.05 7.49
N ALA A 353 17.29 6.90 8.48
CA ALA A 353 15.90 7.33 8.28
C ALA A 353 15.43 8.46 9.19
N LEU A 354 16.07 8.66 10.34
CA LEU A 354 15.98 9.90 11.11
C LEU A 354 17.37 10.24 11.65
N THR A 355 17.94 11.34 11.16
CA THR A 355 19.17 11.95 11.68
C THR A 355 18.81 13.17 12.54
N ALA A 356 19.82 13.86 13.09
CA ALA A 356 19.60 15.10 13.81
C ALA A 356 18.97 16.21 12.94
N THR A 357 19.16 16.16 11.62
CA THR A 357 18.76 17.23 10.69
C THR A 357 17.89 16.76 9.54
N THR A 358 17.72 15.46 9.31
CA THR A 358 16.96 14.93 8.16
C THR A 358 16.08 13.75 8.55
N MET A 359 14.95 13.63 7.88
CA MET A 359 14.16 12.40 7.81
C MET A 359 14.09 11.98 6.34
N GLY A 360 14.30 10.70 6.04
CA GLY A 360 14.26 10.25 4.66
C GLY A 360 14.39 8.75 4.46
N LEU A 361 14.26 8.33 3.22
CA LEU A 361 14.41 6.97 2.75
C LEU A 361 15.56 6.89 1.77
N ARG A 362 16.36 5.83 1.87
CA ARG A 362 17.32 5.46 0.84
C ARG A 362 16.75 4.37 -0.05
N LEU A 363 17.01 4.47 -1.35
CA LEU A 363 16.41 3.67 -2.40
C LEU A 363 17.50 3.15 -3.34
N LEU A 364 17.19 2.05 -4.01
CA LEU A 364 18.00 1.46 -5.08
C LEU A 364 17.16 1.45 -6.36
N SER A 365 17.77 1.85 -7.47
CA SER A 365 17.14 1.71 -8.78
C SER A 365 17.07 0.23 -9.17
N ARG A 366 15.98 -0.17 -9.84
CA ARG A 366 15.85 -1.51 -10.45
C ARG A 366 16.50 -1.62 -11.82
N ALA A 367 16.93 -0.50 -12.40
CA ALA A 367 17.64 -0.54 -13.68
C ALA A 367 19.01 -1.23 -13.47
N GLU A 368 19.29 -2.27 -14.27
CA GLU A 368 20.47 -3.14 -14.10
C GLU A 368 21.81 -2.39 -14.20
N ASP A 369 21.83 -1.21 -14.81
CA ASP A 369 23.05 -0.43 -15.10
C ASP A 369 23.38 0.66 -14.07
N ASP A 370 22.59 0.79 -13.00
CA ASP A 370 22.69 1.92 -12.07
C ASP A 370 23.11 1.50 -10.67
N GLU A 371 24.43 1.54 -10.41
CA GLU A 371 25.00 1.28 -9.09
C GLU A 371 24.73 2.43 -8.08
N ALA A 372 24.11 3.54 -8.51
CA ALA A 372 23.85 4.66 -7.63
C ALA A 372 22.75 4.34 -6.61
N ALA A 373 22.95 4.85 -5.40
CA ALA A 373 21.89 4.92 -4.41
C ALA A 373 21.16 6.26 -4.50
N TYR A 374 19.87 6.22 -4.19
CA TYR A 374 18.99 7.38 -4.25
C TYR A 374 18.41 7.68 -2.88
N ARG A 375 18.02 8.93 -2.63
CA ARG A 375 17.38 9.34 -1.39
C ARG A 375 16.15 10.19 -1.67
N ILE A 376 15.10 10.01 -0.88
CA ILE A 376 14.02 10.97 -0.71
C ILE A 376 14.04 11.44 0.73
N TRP A 377 14.12 12.74 0.98
CA TRP A 377 14.29 13.25 2.33
C TRP A 377 13.72 14.66 2.50
N VAL A 378 13.47 15.05 3.76
CA VAL A 378 13.07 16.40 4.16
C VAL A 378 14.02 16.93 5.24
N GLY A 379 14.04 18.25 5.41
CA GLY A 379 14.95 18.94 6.32
C GLY A 379 16.28 19.30 5.67
N GLY A 380 17.39 19.02 6.36
CA GLY A 380 18.77 19.29 5.94
C GLY A 380 19.44 20.42 6.71
N GLU A 381 18.64 21.20 7.42
CA GLU A 381 19.10 22.26 8.31
C GLU A 381 18.85 21.84 9.75
N ARG A 382 19.55 22.50 10.69
CA ARG A 382 19.33 22.30 12.12
C ARG A 382 17.91 22.70 12.53
N GLU A 383 17.40 23.76 11.93
CA GLU A 383 16.02 24.21 12.10
C GLU A 383 15.25 23.99 10.81
N TRP A 384 14.15 23.23 10.90
CA TRP A 384 13.36 22.92 9.72
C TRP A 384 12.42 24.08 9.38
N GLN A 385 12.73 24.81 8.32
CA GLN A 385 11.90 25.92 7.84
C GLN A 385 10.72 25.45 6.98
N HIS A 386 10.82 24.27 6.38
CA HIS A 386 9.82 23.69 5.51
C HIS A 386 9.94 22.16 5.45
N LEU A 387 8.89 21.48 5.00
CA LEU A 387 8.83 20.04 4.76
C LEU A 387 8.92 19.70 3.26
N ILE A 388 9.57 20.56 2.47
CA ILE A 388 9.76 20.33 1.03
C ILE A 388 10.62 19.07 0.81
N PRO A 389 10.10 18.03 0.11
CA PRO A 389 10.85 16.85 -0.24
C PRO A 389 12.02 17.19 -1.18
N LYS A 390 13.15 16.56 -0.92
CA LYS A 390 14.34 16.58 -1.74
C LYS A 390 14.61 15.17 -2.23
N VAL A 391 14.96 15.06 -3.50
CA VAL A 391 15.37 13.80 -4.14
C VAL A 391 16.84 13.93 -4.51
N THR A 392 17.65 12.92 -4.18
CA THR A 392 19.10 12.96 -4.36
C THR A 392 19.58 11.68 -5.01
N ARG A 393 20.42 11.79 -6.03
CA ARG A 393 21.31 10.71 -6.48
C ARG A 393 22.63 10.90 -5.75
N GLU A 394 23.02 9.90 -4.97
CA GLU A 394 24.28 9.96 -4.26
C GLU A 394 25.46 9.89 -5.24
N ALA A 395 26.60 10.42 -4.80
CA ALA A 395 27.82 10.40 -5.60
C ALA A 395 28.27 8.94 -5.85
N THR A 396 28.70 8.68 -7.08
CA THR A 396 29.41 7.46 -7.50
C THR A 396 30.79 7.85 -8.03
N GLU A 397 31.65 6.88 -8.33
CA GLU A 397 32.96 7.17 -8.94
C GLU A 397 32.82 7.94 -10.26
N ALA A 398 31.75 7.67 -11.02
CA ALA A 398 31.52 8.27 -12.33
C ALA A 398 30.74 9.59 -12.28
N ARG A 399 30.03 9.89 -11.19
CA ARG A 399 29.10 11.04 -11.15
C ARG A 399 29.04 11.70 -9.77
N ALA A 400 29.13 13.03 -9.75
CA ALA A 400 28.91 13.83 -8.54
C ALA A 400 27.49 13.65 -7.98
N GLU A 401 27.29 14.01 -6.71
CA GLU A 401 25.95 14.06 -6.11
C GLU A 401 25.06 15.08 -6.85
N GLU A 402 23.79 14.74 -7.04
CA GLU A 402 22.81 15.63 -7.64
C GLU A 402 21.51 15.62 -6.83
N THR A 403 20.98 16.79 -6.50
CA THR A 403 19.80 16.95 -5.64
C THR A 403 18.81 17.93 -6.25
N TYR A 404 17.52 17.55 -6.25
CA TYR A 404 16.40 18.41 -6.59
C TYR A 404 15.48 18.62 -5.38
N ALA A 405 15.09 19.86 -5.12
CA ALA A 405 14.01 20.18 -4.19
C ALA A 405 12.70 20.31 -4.97
N VAL A 406 11.66 19.58 -4.54
CA VAL A 406 10.38 19.51 -5.26
C VAL A 406 9.32 20.25 -4.46
N ALA A 407 9.16 21.54 -4.77
CA ALA A 407 8.21 22.41 -4.08
C ALA A 407 6.78 22.29 -4.68
N PRO A 408 5.74 22.25 -3.83
CA PRO A 408 4.35 22.18 -4.30
C PRO A 408 3.90 23.45 -5.01
N ARG A 409 3.09 23.28 -6.07
CA ARG A 409 2.50 24.37 -6.86
C ARG A 409 1.15 24.82 -6.29
N LYS A 410 0.69 26.00 -6.71
CA LYS A 410 -0.63 26.52 -6.32
C LYS A 410 -1.74 25.60 -6.87
N ASN A 411 -2.70 25.24 -6.02
CA ASN A 411 -3.85 24.37 -6.36
C ASN A 411 -3.47 22.97 -6.87
N GLN A 412 -2.27 22.49 -6.55
CA GLN A 412 -1.84 21.14 -6.90
C GLN A 412 -2.54 20.11 -6.02
N SER A 413 -3.06 19.03 -6.61
CA SER A 413 -3.62 17.92 -5.84
C SER A 413 -2.51 17.14 -5.13
N THR A 414 -2.85 16.46 -4.03
CA THR A 414 -1.90 15.61 -3.30
C THR A 414 -1.31 14.51 -4.19
N ALA A 415 -2.14 13.87 -5.03
CA ALA A 415 -1.69 12.83 -5.95
C ALA A 415 -0.72 13.36 -7.01
N ASP A 416 -1.01 14.53 -7.60
CA ASP A 416 -0.13 15.17 -8.57
C ASP A 416 1.21 15.55 -7.95
N PHE A 417 1.19 16.06 -6.71
CA PHE A 417 2.40 16.41 -5.99
C PHE A 417 3.28 15.19 -5.70
N VAL A 418 2.71 14.11 -5.16
CA VAL A 418 3.43 12.85 -4.93
C VAL A 418 4.02 12.33 -6.25
N TRP A 419 3.23 12.38 -7.33
CA TRP A 419 3.69 11.99 -8.66
C TRP A 419 4.87 12.84 -9.16
N GLU A 420 4.85 14.16 -8.94
CA GLU A 420 5.96 15.06 -9.30
C GLU A 420 7.24 14.75 -8.52
N VAL A 421 7.14 14.46 -7.22
CA VAL A 421 8.31 14.06 -6.40
C VAL A 421 8.93 12.78 -6.95
N HIS A 422 8.11 11.76 -7.22
CA HIS A 422 8.63 10.50 -7.79
C HIS A 422 9.12 10.65 -9.22
N ARG A 423 8.55 11.56 -10.01
CA ARG A 423 9.05 11.90 -11.34
C ARG A 423 10.43 12.56 -11.26
N ALA A 424 10.62 13.48 -10.34
CA ALA A 424 11.93 14.13 -10.11
C ALA A 424 12.98 13.12 -9.62
N LEU A 425 12.57 12.14 -8.80
CA LEU A 425 13.44 11.03 -8.43
C LEU A 425 13.84 10.21 -9.66
N ARG A 426 12.87 9.87 -10.54
CA ARG A 426 13.14 9.11 -11.76
C ARG A 426 14.01 9.87 -12.75
N SER A 427 13.91 11.20 -12.85
CA SER A 427 14.77 11.95 -13.76
C SER A 427 16.25 11.88 -13.37
N LEU A 428 16.57 11.66 -12.09
CA LEU A 428 17.96 11.46 -11.65
C LEU A 428 18.60 10.16 -12.17
N THR A 429 17.80 9.21 -12.67
CA THR A 429 18.29 7.96 -13.28
C THR A 429 18.57 8.12 -14.78
N ILE A 430 18.11 9.20 -15.40
CA ILE A 430 18.19 9.43 -16.85
C ILE A 430 19.43 10.28 -17.12
N VAL A 431 20.27 9.83 -18.04
CA VAL A 431 21.52 10.48 -18.48
C VAL A 431 21.26 11.37 -19.67
#